data_AF-A6E988-F1
#
_entry.id   AF-A6E988-F1
#
_cell.length_a   1.000
_cell.length_b   1.000
_cell.length_c   1.000
_cell.angle_alpha   90.00
_cell.angle_beta   90.00
_cell.angle_gamma   90.00
#
_symmetry.space_group_name_H-M   'P 1'
#
loop_
_entity.id
_entity.type
_entity.pdbx_description
1 polymer ?
#
loop_
_entity_poly.entity_id
_entity_poly.type
_entity_poly.pdbx_seq_one_letter_code
_entity_poly.pdbx_strand_id
1 'polypeptide(L)'
;MDLSLAISNVEIVQLIKQKKPEGFRLLYDKYARSLYGIIFRMVNDSVATEKILSETFVLATKGIEGYRPERCTLFIWMLQISRSLSQAHMAQSRVEKSQGHTSIFDLVFNRGFSVQAVSDLLLKQKSDCALLFRKELKNLNPELL
;
A
#
# COMPACT_ATOMS: atom_id res chain seq x y z
N MET A 1 19.48 31.86 -9.41
CA MET A 1 20.80 31.19 -9.50
C MET A 1 20.63 29.84 -8.84
N ASP A 2 20.04 28.88 -9.56
CA ASP A 2 19.75 27.56 -9.01
C ASP A 2 20.92 26.64 -9.38
N LEU A 3 21.75 26.33 -8.39
CA LEU A 3 22.88 25.40 -8.51
C LEU A 3 22.33 23.96 -8.63
N SER A 4 21.57 23.66 -9.68
CA SER A 4 21.43 22.28 -10.14
C SER A 4 22.72 21.89 -10.86
N LEU A 5 23.85 21.91 -10.13
CA LEU A 5 24.93 21.00 -10.45
C LEU A 5 24.26 19.63 -10.56
N ALA A 6 24.43 19.00 -11.73
CA ALA A 6 23.90 17.67 -11.99
C ALA A 6 24.60 16.70 -11.05
N ILE A 7 24.15 16.63 -9.78
CA ILE A 7 24.66 15.72 -8.78
C ILE A 7 24.44 14.32 -9.35
N SER A 8 25.57 13.66 -9.59
CA SER A 8 25.61 12.38 -10.27
C SER A 8 24.95 11.33 -9.37
N ASN A 9 24.28 10.36 -9.98
CA ASN A 9 23.76 9.21 -9.24
C ASN A 9 24.87 8.51 -8.45
N VAL A 10 26.11 8.57 -8.95
CA VAL A 10 27.30 8.03 -8.27
C VAL A 10 27.53 8.72 -6.93
N GLU A 11 27.44 10.04 -6.90
CA GLU A 11 27.66 10.83 -5.68
C GLU A 11 26.58 10.56 -4.63
N ILE A 12 25.31 10.51 -5.05
CA ILE A 12 24.18 10.14 -4.18
C ILE A 12 24.43 8.77 -3.54
N VAL A 13 24.83 7.78 -4.35
CA VAL A 13 25.12 6.42 -3.86
C VAL A 13 26.27 6.45 -2.84
N GLN A 14 27.37 7.16 -3.12
CA GLN A 14 28.51 7.25 -2.21
C GLN A 14 28.12 7.89 -0.88
N LEU A 15 27.34 8.98 -0.89
CA LEU A 15 26.87 9.63 0.33
C LEU A 15 26.01 8.70 1.18
N ILE A 16 25.09 7.94 0.57
CA ILE A 16 24.24 6.99 1.30
C ILE A 16 25.10 5.86 1.90
N LYS A 17 26.08 5.33 1.15
CA LYS A 17 27.02 4.31 1.66
C LYS A 17 27.84 4.80 2.85
N GLN A 18 28.25 6.07 2.81
CA GLN A 18 28.93 6.75 3.92
C GLN A 18 27.98 7.15 5.06
N LYS A 19 26.69 6.78 4.99
CA LYS A 19 25.64 7.12 5.96
C LYS A 19 25.49 8.63 6.19
N LYS A 20 25.78 9.42 5.15
CA LYS A 20 25.63 10.88 5.16
C LYS A 20 24.17 11.25 4.90
N PRO A 21 23.51 12.05 5.76
CA PRO A 21 22.10 12.40 5.62
C PRO A 21 21.79 13.15 4.32
N GLU A 22 22.77 13.86 3.77
CA GLU A 22 22.68 14.57 2.49
C GLU A 22 22.36 13.62 1.33
N GLY A 23 22.87 12.38 1.37
CA GLY A 23 22.62 11.38 0.34
C GLY A 23 21.14 11.02 0.23
N PHE A 24 20.45 10.86 1.36
CA PHE A 24 19.00 10.62 1.37
C PHE A 24 18.23 11.82 0.82
N ARG A 25 18.57 13.04 1.26
CA ARG A 25 17.91 14.26 0.81
C ARG A 25 18.01 14.41 -0.71
N LEU A 26 19.20 14.26 -1.27
CA LEU A 26 19.44 14.36 -2.71
C LEU A 26 18.69 13.27 -3.50
N LEU A 27 18.63 12.05 -2.96
CA LEU A 27 17.85 10.96 -3.54
C LEU A 27 16.35 11.30 -3.57
N TYR A 28 15.83 11.82 -2.46
CA TYR A 28 14.42 12.19 -2.30
C TYR A 28 14.04 13.34 -3.23
N ASP A 29 14.78 14.46 -3.17
CA ASP A 29 14.54 15.64 -3.99
C ASP A 29 14.52 15.30 -5.50
N LYS A 30 15.39 14.38 -5.92
CA LYS A 30 15.52 13.98 -7.32
C LYS A 30 14.41 13.06 -7.82
N TYR A 31 13.89 12.15 -6.99
CA TYR A 31 13.06 11.04 -7.46
C TYR A 31 11.66 10.96 -6.86
N ALA A 32 11.39 11.65 -5.74
CA ALA A 32 10.12 11.51 -5.02
C ALA A 32 8.91 11.82 -5.91
N ARG A 33 8.93 12.93 -6.65
CA ARG A 33 7.82 13.35 -7.52
C ARG A 33 7.50 12.32 -8.61
N SER A 34 8.53 11.81 -9.28
CA SER A 34 8.37 10.84 -10.36
C SER A 34 7.89 9.48 -9.84
N LEU A 35 8.46 8.99 -8.74
CA LEU A 35 8.04 7.74 -8.11
C LEU A 35 6.62 7.84 -7.57
N TYR A 36 6.25 8.94 -6.90
CA TYR A 36 4.90 9.20 -6.43
C TYR A 36 3.88 9.07 -7.56
N GLY A 37 4.10 9.77 -8.68
CA GLY A 37 3.17 9.74 -9.82
C GLY A 37 3.05 8.36 -10.47
N ILE A 38 4.08 7.51 -10.39
CA ILE A 38 4.01 6.13 -10.88
C ILE A 38 3.25 5.24 -9.90
N ILE A 39 3.58 5.31 -8.61
CA ILE A 39 2.93 4.53 -7.55
C ILE A 39 1.43 4.88 -7.49
N PHE A 40 1.08 6.16 -7.52
CA PHE A 40 -0.31 6.61 -7.50
C PHE A 40 -1.12 6.05 -8.65
N ARG A 41 -0.55 6.00 -9.86
CA ARG A 41 -1.22 5.37 -11.02
C ARG A 41 -1.42 3.86 -10.87
N MET A 42 -0.65 3.19 -10.01
CA MET A 42 -0.80 1.75 -9.74
C MET A 42 -1.84 1.46 -8.66
N VAL A 43 -1.86 2.26 -7.57
CA VAL A 43 -2.69 1.97 -6.39
C VAL A 43 -3.96 2.82 -6.29
N ASN A 44 -3.97 4.00 -6.93
CA ASN A 44 -5.08 4.97 -6.94
C ASN A 44 -5.59 5.36 -5.54
N ASP A 45 -4.66 5.50 -4.59
CA ASP A 45 -4.90 5.89 -3.20
C ASP A 45 -3.71 6.74 -2.73
N SER A 46 -3.96 7.97 -2.31
CA SER A 46 -2.90 8.91 -1.91
C SER A 46 -2.18 8.49 -0.63
N VAL A 47 -2.91 7.98 0.36
CA VAL A 47 -2.34 7.54 1.65
C VAL A 47 -1.45 6.31 1.43
N ALA A 48 -1.94 5.34 0.65
CA ALA A 48 -1.14 4.18 0.27
C ALA A 48 0.09 4.59 -0.55
N THR A 49 -0.05 5.57 -1.45
CA THR A 49 1.05 6.08 -2.27
C THR A 49 2.16 6.67 -1.42
N GLU A 50 1.84 7.54 -0.46
CA GLU A 50 2.82 8.15 0.45
C GLU A 50 3.54 7.11 1.30
N LYS A 51 2.81 6.11 1.79
CA LYS A 51 3.37 5.00 2.56
C LYS A 51 4.36 4.19 1.71
N ILE A 52 3.93 3.73 0.53
CA ILE A 52 4.78 2.95 -0.39
C ILE A 52 6.00 3.75 -0.83
N LEU A 53 5.85 5.04 -1.10
CA LEU A 53 6.96 5.92 -1.46
C LEU A 53 7.99 5.98 -0.32
N SER A 54 7.53 6.20 0.91
CA SER A 54 8.40 6.25 2.09
C SER A 54 9.13 4.92 2.30
N GLU A 55 8.42 3.80 2.21
CA GLU A 55 9.00 2.45 2.28
C GLU A 55 10.01 2.19 1.17
N THR A 56 9.75 2.68 -0.05
CA THR A 56 10.66 2.56 -1.19
C THR A 56 12.01 3.21 -0.88
N PHE A 57 12.02 4.44 -0.35
CA PHE A 57 13.27 5.12 0.00
C PHE A 57 14.01 4.46 1.16
N VAL A 58 13.29 3.97 2.18
CA VAL A 58 13.88 3.20 3.28
C VAL A 58 14.55 1.92 2.77
N LEU A 59 13.89 1.16 1.90
CA LEU A 59 14.46 -0.05 1.33
C LEU A 59 15.62 0.25 0.38
N ALA A 60 15.50 1.26 -0.46
CA ALA A 60 16.56 1.68 -1.39
C ALA A 60 17.83 2.09 -0.64
N THR A 61 17.71 2.90 0.41
CA THR A 61 18.87 3.34 1.20
C THR A 61 19.50 2.20 2.00
N LYS A 62 18.69 1.32 2.61
CA LYS A 62 19.21 0.12 3.30
C LYS A 62 19.87 -0.88 2.35
N GLY A 63 19.35 -0.99 1.12
CA GLY A 63 19.84 -1.91 0.09
C GLY A 63 20.93 -1.35 -0.82
N ILE A 64 21.41 -0.12 -0.58
CA ILE A 64 22.27 0.61 -1.52
C ILE A 64 23.61 -0.09 -1.79
N GLU A 65 24.09 -0.92 -0.85
CA GLU A 65 25.32 -1.71 -1.04
C GLU A 65 25.16 -2.79 -2.13
N GLY A 66 23.94 -3.27 -2.32
CA GLY A 66 23.58 -4.22 -3.38
C GLY A 66 23.34 -3.57 -4.74
N TYR A 67 23.25 -2.24 -4.82
CA TYR A 67 23.04 -1.53 -6.08
C TYR A 67 24.25 -1.74 -7.01
N ARG A 68 23.97 -1.97 -8.29
CA ARG A 68 24.95 -2.18 -9.37
C ARG A 68 24.59 -1.28 -10.55
N PRO A 69 25.30 -0.15 -10.76
CA PRO A 69 24.96 0.80 -11.82
C PRO A 69 25.14 0.24 -13.23
N GLU A 70 25.89 -0.85 -13.39
CA GLU A 70 26.11 -1.55 -14.66
C GLU A 70 24.85 -2.31 -15.12
N ARG A 71 23.96 -2.70 -14.19
CA ARG A 71 22.75 -3.46 -14.50
C ARG A 71 21.57 -2.56 -14.84
N CYS A 72 21.39 -1.47 -14.09
CA CYS A 72 20.33 -0.51 -14.33
C CYS A 72 20.62 0.82 -13.62
N THR A 73 19.94 1.87 -14.08
CA THR A 73 20.04 3.18 -13.43
C THR A 73 19.40 3.15 -12.04
N LEU A 74 19.85 4.05 -11.16
CA LEU A 74 19.35 4.16 -9.79
C LEU A 74 17.83 4.35 -9.75
N PHE A 75 17.28 5.12 -10.70
CA PHE A 75 15.85 5.31 -10.86
C PHE A 75 15.12 4.00 -11.18
N ILE A 76 15.61 3.24 -12.16
CA ILE A 76 14.99 1.95 -12.55
C ILE A 76 15.05 0.95 -11.40
N TRP A 77 16.14 0.92 -10.64
CA TRP A 77 16.26 0.08 -9.46
C TRP A 77 15.23 0.43 -8.38
N MET A 78 15.06 1.71 -8.05
CA MET A 78 14.02 2.14 -7.10
C MET A 78 12.61 1.90 -7.63
N LEU A 79 12.39 2.07 -8.93
CA LEU A 79 11.11 1.76 -9.57
C LEU A 79 10.74 0.28 -9.43
N GLN A 80 11.72 -0.63 -9.48
CA GLN A 80 11.47 -2.05 -9.22
C GLN A 80 11.01 -2.28 -7.77
N ILE A 81 11.68 -1.65 -6.80
CA ILE A 81 11.30 -1.72 -5.38
C ILE A 81 9.86 -1.21 -5.19
N SER A 82 9.55 -0.02 -5.72
CA SER A 82 8.22 0.59 -5.56
C SER A 82 7.12 -0.23 -6.22
N ARG A 83 7.40 -0.86 -7.36
CA ARG A 83 6.46 -1.76 -8.03
C ARG A 83 6.16 -3.00 -7.20
N SER A 84 7.18 -3.65 -6.65
CA SER A 84 7.01 -4.81 -5.77
C SER A 84 6.16 -4.47 -4.54
N LEU A 85 6.42 -3.32 -3.90
CA LEU A 85 5.62 -2.84 -2.77
C LEU A 85 4.17 -2.54 -3.18
N SER A 86 3.97 -1.89 -4.33
CA SER A 86 2.63 -1.59 -4.85
C SER A 86 1.85 -2.88 -5.15
N GLN A 87 2.48 -3.88 -5.75
CA GLN A 87 1.87 -5.18 -6.00
C GLN A 87 1.49 -5.90 -4.70
N ALA A 88 2.38 -5.88 -3.70
CA ALA A 88 2.10 -6.46 -2.38
C ALA A 88 0.90 -5.76 -1.71
N HIS A 89 0.87 -4.42 -1.71
CA HIS A 89 -0.26 -3.65 -1.19
C HIS A 89 -1.57 -3.97 -1.91
N MET A 90 -1.55 -4.07 -3.24
CA MET A 90 -2.74 -4.44 -4.02
C MET A 90 -3.21 -5.87 -3.74
N ALA A 91 -2.28 -6.81 -3.52
CA ALA A 91 -2.60 -8.18 -3.14
C ALA A 91 -3.26 -8.22 -1.75
N GLN A 92 -2.70 -7.52 -0.77
CA GLN A 92 -3.28 -7.36 0.56
C GLN A 92 -4.68 -6.73 0.48
N SER A 93 -4.83 -5.65 -0.28
CA SER A 93 -6.13 -4.98 -0.46
C SER A 93 -7.17 -5.89 -1.13
N ARG A 94 -6.76 -6.78 -2.04
CA ARG A 94 -7.65 -7.79 -2.63
C ARG A 94 -8.02 -8.86 -1.62
N VAL A 95 -7.07 -9.32 -0.81
CA VAL A 95 -7.31 -10.28 0.27
C VAL A 95 -8.23 -9.66 1.31
N GLU A 96 -8.02 -8.42 1.73
CA GLU A 96 -8.91 -7.67 2.62
C GLU A 96 -10.29 -7.44 2.01
N LYS A 97 -10.42 -7.23 0.70
CA LYS A 97 -11.73 -7.18 0.04
C LYS A 97 -12.39 -8.56 -0.15
N SER A 98 -11.61 -9.63 -0.18
CA SER A 98 -12.09 -11.00 -0.38
C SER A 98 -12.31 -11.75 0.94
N GLN A 99 -11.61 -11.36 2.00
CA GLN A 99 -11.64 -11.93 3.35
C GLN A 99 -12.25 -10.96 4.37
N GLY A 100 -12.35 -9.67 4.05
CA GLY A 100 -13.04 -8.68 4.87
C GLY A 100 -14.53 -8.89 4.75
N HIS A 101 -15.04 -9.78 5.59
CA HIS A 101 -16.44 -9.98 5.98
C HIS A 101 -17.41 -9.75 4.82
N THR A 102 -17.93 -10.83 4.24
CA THR A 102 -19.30 -10.74 3.73
C THR A 102 -20.16 -10.41 4.95
N SER A 103 -20.25 -9.11 5.24
CA SER A 103 -21.01 -8.56 6.35
C SER A 103 -22.38 -9.17 6.20
N ILE A 104 -22.83 -9.81 7.28
CA ILE A 104 -24.15 -10.41 7.24
C ILE A 104 -25.17 -9.29 6.97
N PHE A 105 -24.86 -8.06 7.42
CA PHE A 105 -25.61 -6.89 7.02
C PHE A 105 -25.57 -6.60 5.52
N ASP A 106 -24.41 -6.56 4.86
CA ASP A 106 -24.34 -6.37 3.40
C ASP A 106 -25.13 -7.44 2.62
N LEU A 107 -24.96 -8.71 3.01
CA LEU A 107 -25.66 -9.82 2.39
C LEU A 107 -27.17 -9.70 2.53
N VAL A 108 -27.66 -9.42 3.73
CA VAL A 108 -29.10 -9.39 4.02
C VAL A 108 -29.73 -8.11 3.49
N PHE A 109 -29.12 -6.95 3.75
CA PHE A 109 -29.71 -5.65 3.51
C PHE A 109 -29.45 -5.13 2.10
N ASN A 110 -28.21 -5.16 1.62
CA ASN A 110 -27.85 -4.60 0.31
C ASN A 110 -28.05 -5.60 -0.82
N ARG A 111 -27.83 -6.89 -0.56
CA ARG A 111 -27.92 -7.95 -1.57
C ARG A 111 -29.20 -8.78 -1.48
N GLY A 112 -30.04 -8.54 -0.48
CA GLY A 112 -31.37 -9.15 -0.36
C GLY A 112 -31.38 -10.65 -0.01
N PHE A 113 -30.27 -11.20 0.48
CA PHE A 113 -30.25 -12.60 0.93
C PHE A 113 -31.06 -12.77 2.21
N SER A 114 -31.74 -13.91 2.35
CA SER A 114 -32.32 -14.29 3.64
C SER A 114 -31.22 -14.71 4.62
N VAL A 115 -31.45 -14.55 5.92
CA VAL A 115 -30.52 -15.03 6.97
C VAL A 115 -30.24 -16.54 6.82
N GLN A 116 -31.21 -17.31 6.31
CA GLN A 116 -31.02 -18.73 6.01
C GLN A 116 -30.02 -18.93 4.86
N ALA A 117 -30.19 -18.21 3.74
CA ALA A 117 -29.26 -18.30 2.61
C ALA A 117 -27.83 -17.88 3.01
N VAL A 118 -27.70 -16.91 3.92
CA VAL A 118 -26.40 -16.52 4.49
C VAL A 118 -25.82 -17.60 5.40
N SER A 119 -26.65 -18.27 6.20
CA SER A 119 -26.27 -19.43 7.03
C SER A 119 -25.62 -20.52 6.17
N ASP A 120 -26.27 -20.86 5.06
CA ASP A 120 -25.83 -21.91 4.14
C ASP A 120 -24.55 -21.49 3.39
N LEU A 121 -24.48 -20.23 2.93
CA LEU A 121 -23.32 -19.67 2.24
C LEU A 121 -22.06 -19.59 3.11
N LEU A 122 -22.22 -19.25 4.39
CA LEU A 122 -21.11 -19.08 5.33
C LEU A 122 -20.79 -20.36 6.12
N LEU A 123 -21.52 -21.45 5.89
CA LEU A 123 -21.40 -22.72 6.63
C LEU A 123 -21.46 -22.49 8.15
N LYS A 124 -22.40 -21.65 8.60
CA LYS A 124 -22.60 -21.27 10.01
C LYS A 124 -24.02 -21.60 10.46
N GLN A 125 -24.21 -21.72 11.76
CA GLN A 125 -25.55 -21.82 12.36
C GLN A 125 -26.33 -20.52 12.14
N LYS A 126 -27.64 -20.64 11.88
CA LYS A 126 -28.53 -19.50 11.66
C LYS A 126 -28.56 -18.55 12.86
N SER A 127 -28.48 -19.09 14.08
CA SER A 127 -28.41 -18.32 15.32
C SER A 127 -27.19 -17.40 15.37
N ASP A 128 -26.04 -17.91 14.94
CA ASP A 128 -24.78 -17.17 14.94
C ASP A 128 -24.82 -16.06 13.90
N CYS A 129 -25.39 -16.34 12.72
CA CYS A 129 -25.60 -15.36 11.68
C CYS A 129 -26.54 -14.23 12.14
N ALA A 130 -27.63 -14.56 12.83
CA ALA A 130 -28.56 -13.57 13.37
C ALA A 130 -27.94 -12.70 14.47
N LEU A 131 -27.12 -13.30 15.36
CA LEU A 131 -26.42 -12.58 16.43
C LEU A 131 -25.39 -11.61 15.84
N LEU A 132 -24.61 -12.05 14.86
CA LEU A 132 -23.64 -11.23 14.14
C LEU A 132 -24.32 -10.10 13.36
N PHE A 133 -25.42 -10.37 12.66
CA PHE A 133 -26.21 -9.33 11.98
C PHE A 133 -26.69 -8.25 12.95
N ARG A 134 -27.23 -8.65 14.11
CA ARG A 134 -27.69 -7.71 15.15
C ARG A 134 -26.53 -6.89 15.71
N LYS A 135 -25.35 -7.49 15.88
CA LYS A 135 -24.14 -6.80 16.33
C LYS A 135 -23.66 -5.76 15.31
N GLU A 136 -23.65 -6.13 14.03
CA GLU A 136 -23.29 -5.21 12.94
C GLU A 136 -24.29 -4.05 12.81
N LEU A 137 -25.60 -4.33 12.90
CA LEU A 137 -26.65 -3.30 12.92
C LEU A 137 -26.42 -2.25 14.03
N LYS A 138 -26.12 -2.70 15.25
CA LYS A 138 -25.88 -1.81 16.40
C LYS A 138 -24.63 -0.94 16.22
N ASN A 139 -23.60 -1.46 15.57
CA ASN A 139 -22.38 -0.70 15.31
C ASN A 139 -22.58 0.37 14.23
N LEU A 140 -23.54 0.18 13.33
CA LEU A 140 -23.84 1.11 12.23
C LEU A 140 -24.84 2.20 12.62
N ASN A 141 -25.77 1.90 13.54
CA ASN A 141 -26.67 2.91 14.08
C ASN A 141 -27.05 2.58 15.54
N PRO A 142 -26.40 3.21 16.53
CA PRO A 142 -26.66 2.92 17.94
C PRO A 142 -28.03 3.42 18.43
N GLU A 143 -28.75 4.24 17.67
CA GLU A 143 -30.04 4.83 18.08
C GLU A 143 -31.29 4.13 17.52
N LEU A 144 -31.14 3.03 16.77
CA LEU A 144 -32.27 2.33 16.11
C LEU A 144 -32.95 1.21 16.94
N LEU A 145 -32.73 1.14 18.26
CA LEU A 145 -33.36 0.19 19.19
C LEU A 145 -33.65 0.85 20.54
#